data_AF-A0A927RY30-F1
#
_entry.id   AF-A0A927RY30-F1
#
_cell.length_a   1.000
_cell.length_b   1.000
_cell.length_c   1.000
_cell.angle_alpha   90.00
_cell.angle_beta   90.00
_cell.angle_gamma   90.00
#
_symmetry.space_group_name_H-M   'P 1'
#
loop_
_entity.id
_entity.type
_entity.pdbx_description
1 polymer ?
#
loop_
_entity_poly.entity_id
_entity_poly.type
_entity_poly.pdbx_seq_one_letter_code
_entity_poly.pdbx_strand_id
1 'polypeptide(L)'
;MDQKSLYKISYGLYLLTAQDENGDNGCIINTAVQVANDPTRLSIAVIKGGKTHDMVKATGVFNVSALTVDAPFALFKHFGMQSGRNVDKFADFANVARSENGLYYLTEGANGYISCKVVNSMDLTSHTLFIGEVTDGVVLSERPSCTYAYYQSDIKQKPAPVKKKGWVCSVCGYVHEGEDMPDDFICPICKHGKQDFVLTDAVSEAKPAPAAAAASDKWVCKVCGYVHNGAEAPAECPVCKANASKFEKQSGEFVWAAEHTVGVAQGAPEEIIEGLRANFMGECTEVGMYLAMARVAHREGYPEIGEYWEKAAYEEAEHAAKFAELLGEVVTDSTKKNLEMRVEAENGATAGKTELTKLAKQLNLDALHDTIHEMARDEARHGKAFAGLLARYFK
;
A
#
# COMPACT_ATOMS: atom_id res chain seq x y z
N MET A 1 -2.61 16.18 -11.61
CA MET A 1 -2.42 15.95 -10.16
C MET A 1 -1.46 17.00 -9.63
N ASP A 2 -1.79 17.69 -8.54
CA ASP A 2 -0.83 18.60 -7.88
C ASP A 2 0.24 17.78 -7.15
N GLN A 3 1.46 17.76 -7.69
CA GLN A 3 2.58 17.02 -7.11
C GLN A 3 2.96 17.51 -5.70
N LYS A 4 2.58 18.74 -5.32
CA LYS A 4 2.88 19.27 -3.98
C LYS A 4 2.16 18.50 -2.86
N SER A 5 1.07 17.81 -3.19
CA SER A 5 0.37 16.92 -2.26
C SER A 5 1.28 15.83 -1.68
N LEU A 6 2.24 15.32 -2.46
CA LEU A 6 3.19 14.29 -2.01
C LEU A 6 4.13 14.79 -0.90
N TYR A 7 4.45 16.08 -0.87
CA TYR A 7 5.27 16.69 0.19
C TYR A 7 4.54 16.83 1.52
N LYS A 8 3.23 16.57 1.57
CA LYS A 8 2.45 16.54 2.82
C LYS A 8 2.51 15.18 3.53
N ILE A 9 3.00 14.15 2.86
CA ILE A 9 3.22 12.83 3.46
C ILE A 9 4.47 12.89 4.34
N SER A 10 4.34 12.44 5.58
CA SER A 10 5.43 12.43 6.55
C SER A 10 6.26 11.15 6.42
N TYR A 11 7.57 11.29 6.55
CA TYR A 11 8.52 10.18 6.49
C TYR A 11 9.56 10.34 7.60
N GLY A 12 10.01 9.21 8.15
CA GLY A 12 11.26 9.14 8.88
C GLY A 12 12.46 9.19 7.93
N LEU A 13 13.65 9.14 8.50
CA LEU A 13 14.90 8.95 7.77
C LEU A 13 15.69 7.79 8.38
N TYR A 14 16.21 6.95 7.50
CA TYR A 14 16.80 5.70 7.87
C TYR A 14 18.07 5.43 7.08
N LEU A 15 19.02 4.71 7.69
CA LEU A 15 20.07 4.02 6.97
C LEU A 15 19.60 2.59 6.68
N LEU A 16 19.47 2.25 5.40
CA LEU A 16 19.30 0.88 4.93
C LEU A 16 20.68 0.27 4.69
N THR A 17 20.95 -0.91 5.28
CA THR A 17 22.17 -1.66 5.03
C THR A 17 21.87 -3.05 4.51
N ALA A 18 22.78 -3.55 3.67
CA ALA A 18 22.74 -4.88 3.09
C ALA A 18 24.18 -5.34 2.81
N GLN A 19 24.35 -6.65 2.63
CA GLN A 19 25.61 -7.28 2.31
C GLN A 19 25.38 -8.32 1.22
N ASP A 20 26.37 -8.51 0.34
CA ASP A 20 26.47 -9.67 -0.54
C ASP A 20 27.90 -10.23 -0.49
N GLU A 21 28.22 -11.17 -1.39
CA GLU A 21 29.57 -11.74 -1.52
C GLU A 21 30.67 -10.70 -1.81
N ASN A 22 30.30 -9.52 -2.32
CA ASN A 22 31.20 -8.42 -2.67
C ASN A 22 31.31 -7.37 -1.55
N GLY A 23 30.80 -7.68 -0.36
CA GLY A 23 30.95 -6.87 0.85
C GLY A 23 29.69 -6.09 1.24
N ASP A 24 29.88 -5.06 2.06
CA ASP A 24 28.80 -4.30 2.68
C ASP A 24 28.47 -3.02 1.92
N ASN A 25 27.20 -2.61 1.97
CA ASN A 25 26.80 -1.30 1.49
C ASN A 25 25.55 -0.77 2.20
N GLY A 26 25.39 0.55 2.16
CA GLY A 26 24.23 1.23 2.72
C GLY A 26 23.80 2.44 1.92
N CYS A 27 22.53 2.80 2.06
CA CYS A 27 21.97 4.03 1.51
C CYS A 27 20.94 4.65 2.46
N ILE A 28 20.76 5.96 2.33
CA ILE A 28 19.69 6.66 3.04
C ILE A 28 18.37 6.42 2.34
N ILE A 29 17.36 6.02 3.11
CA ILE A 29 15.98 5.90 2.65
C ILE A 29 15.06 6.68 3.59
N ASN A 30 13.93 7.15 3.07
CA ASN A 30 12.84 7.73 3.85
C ASN A 30 11.58 6.85 3.82
N THR A 31 11.45 5.99 2.81
CA THR A 31 10.32 5.08 2.64
C THR A 31 10.55 3.78 3.41
N ALA A 32 10.30 3.81 4.70
CA ALA A 32 10.18 2.62 5.55
C ALA A 32 8.99 2.76 6.51
N VAL A 33 8.14 1.74 6.60
CA VAL A 33 6.95 1.75 7.47
C VAL A 33 6.55 0.33 7.89
N GLN A 34 6.11 0.16 9.13
CA GLN A 34 5.52 -1.09 9.59
C GLN A 34 4.17 -1.32 8.90
N VAL A 35 3.97 -2.48 8.32
CA VAL A 35 2.77 -2.83 7.54
C VAL A 35 1.92 -3.92 8.16
N ALA A 36 2.47 -4.69 9.11
CA ALA A 36 1.72 -5.68 9.89
C ALA A 36 2.37 -5.89 11.27
N ASN A 37 1.61 -6.45 12.21
CA ASN A 37 2.04 -6.76 13.57
C ASN A 37 1.97 -8.26 13.94
N ASP A 38 1.30 -9.11 13.15
CA ASP A 38 1.23 -10.56 13.38
C ASP A 38 1.30 -11.37 12.04
N PRO A 39 2.48 -11.83 11.60
CA PRO A 39 3.81 -11.49 12.15
C PRO A 39 4.17 -10.02 11.87
N THR A 40 5.11 -9.48 12.65
CA THR A 40 5.56 -8.09 12.46
C THR A 40 6.30 -7.93 11.15
N ARG A 41 5.85 -6.99 10.30
CA ARG A 41 6.39 -6.76 8.96
C ARG A 41 6.73 -5.30 8.72
N LEU A 42 7.87 -5.06 8.10
CA LEU A 42 8.35 -3.76 7.68
C LEU A 42 8.40 -3.71 6.15
N SER A 43 7.88 -2.63 5.56
CA SER A 43 8.08 -2.35 4.14
C SER A 43 9.18 -1.32 3.92
N ILE A 44 9.97 -1.51 2.86
CA ILE A 44 10.91 -0.52 2.33
C ILE A 44 10.76 -0.39 0.83
N ALA A 45 10.86 0.82 0.29
CA ALA A 45 10.94 1.04 -1.16
C ALA A 45 12.35 1.49 -1.54
N VAL A 46 13.01 0.74 -2.43
CA VAL A 46 14.41 0.97 -2.78
C VAL A 46 14.56 1.11 -4.30
N ILE A 47 15.29 2.12 -4.74
CA ILE A 47 15.48 2.42 -6.16
C ILE A 47 16.35 1.36 -6.85
N LYS A 48 15.92 0.86 -8.02
CA LYS A 48 16.59 -0.23 -8.74
C LYS A 48 18.02 0.08 -9.21
N GLY A 49 18.38 1.36 -9.33
CA GLY A 49 19.73 1.77 -9.72
C GLY A 49 20.78 1.65 -8.60
N GLY A 50 20.36 1.49 -7.34
CA GLY A 50 21.26 1.48 -6.19
C GLY A 50 21.90 0.12 -5.94
N LYS A 51 23.19 0.09 -5.57
CA LYS A 51 23.87 -1.16 -5.16
C LYS A 51 23.15 -1.86 -3.98
N THR A 52 22.66 -1.09 -3.01
CA THR A 52 21.92 -1.64 -1.86
C THR A 52 20.65 -2.36 -2.30
N HIS A 53 19.95 -1.85 -3.32
CA HIS A 53 18.76 -2.53 -3.86
C HIS A 53 19.12 -3.93 -4.37
N ASP A 54 20.18 -4.03 -5.18
CA ASP A 54 20.58 -5.30 -5.77
C ASP A 54 20.97 -6.32 -4.69
N MET A 55 21.66 -5.85 -3.64
CA MET A 55 22.00 -6.69 -2.47
C MET A 55 20.77 -7.21 -1.75
N VAL A 56 19.78 -6.34 -1.45
CA VAL A 56 18.54 -6.76 -0.79
C VAL A 56 17.77 -7.75 -1.67
N LYS A 57 17.71 -7.50 -2.98
CA LYS A 57 17.05 -8.39 -3.95
C LYS A 57 17.73 -9.76 -4.03
N ALA A 58 19.06 -9.80 -4.01
CA ALA A 58 19.83 -11.03 -4.15
C ALA A 58 19.83 -11.87 -2.86
N THR A 59 19.98 -11.22 -1.70
CA THR A 59 20.18 -11.92 -0.42
C THR A 59 18.91 -12.08 0.40
N GLY A 60 17.90 -11.24 0.15
CA GLY A 60 16.66 -11.25 0.90
C GLY A 60 16.82 -10.84 2.37
N VAL A 61 17.92 -10.19 2.75
CA VAL A 61 18.14 -9.68 4.11
C VAL A 61 18.51 -8.20 4.09
N PHE A 62 18.05 -7.45 5.08
CA PHE A 62 18.37 -6.03 5.23
C PHE A 62 18.22 -5.56 6.68
N ASN A 63 18.91 -4.47 7.04
CA ASN A 63 18.63 -3.72 8.26
C ASN A 63 18.18 -2.30 7.96
N VAL A 64 17.36 -1.76 8.85
CA VAL A 64 16.97 -0.34 8.86
C VAL A 64 17.37 0.28 10.20
N SER A 65 18.29 1.24 10.19
CA SER A 65 18.65 2.06 11.36
C SER A 65 17.87 3.37 11.35
N ALA A 66 17.05 3.63 12.37
CA ALA A 66 16.25 4.85 12.49
C ALA A 66 17.11 6.03 12.96
N LEU A 67 17.34 7.01 12.10
CA LEU A 67 18.28 8.11 12.37
C LEU A 67 17.71 9.10 13.39
N THR A 68 18.57 9.69 14.21
CA THR A 68 18.20 10.74 15.18
C THR A 68 18.31 12.13 14.59
N VAL A 69 17.65 13.13 15.20
CA VAL A 69 17.82 14.55 14.85
C VAL A 69 19.27 15.04 14.96
N ASP A 70 20.08 14.41 15.82
CA ASP A 70 21.48 14.76 16.02
C ASP A 70 22.44 14.06 15.03
N ALA A 71 21.92 13.25 14.11
CA ALA A 71 22.75 12.58 13.11
C ALA A 71 23.50 13.65 12.28
N PRO A 72 24.84 13.59 12.20
CA PRO A 72 25.60 14.65 11.55
C PRO A 72 25.34 14.66 10.05
N PHE A 73 25.33 15.83 9.41
CA PHE A 73 25.16 15.96 7.96
C PHE A 73 26.16 15.11 7.16
N ALA A 74 27.37 14.89 7.71
CA ALA A 74 28.38 14.01 7.14
C ALA A 74 27.88 12.58 6.90
N LEU A 75 27.03 12.03 7.79
CA LEU A 75 26.42 10.71 7.64
C LEU A 75 25.52 10.66 6.41
N PHE A 76 24.64 11.66 6.24
CA PHE A 76 23.75 11.76 5.07
C PHE A 76 24.51 11.94 3.77
N LYS A 77 25.58 12.76 3.78
CA LYS A 77 26.44 12.94 2.62
C LYS A 77 27.16 11.64 2.26
N HIS A 78 27.70 10.93 3.24
CA HIS A 78 28.44 9.68 3.05
C HIS A 78 27.55 8.56 2.48
N PHE A 79 26.41 8.30 3.10
CA PHE A 79 25.54 7.19 2.67
C PHE A 79 24.53 7.57 1.56
N GLY A 80 24.15 8.85 1.45
CA GLY A 80 23.12 9.32 0.53
C GLY A 80 23.61 9.98 -0.75
N MET A 81 24.87 10.46 -0.82
CA MET A 81 25.38 11.22 -1.99
C MET A 81 26.55 10.52 -2.70
N GLN A 82 26.80 9.25 -2.40
CA GLN A 82 27.86 8.46 -3.02
C GLN A 82 27.34 7.09 -3.46
N SER A 83 27.89 6.57 -4.56
CA SER A 83 27.58 5.23 -5.05
C SER A 83 28.47 4.19 -4.38
N GLY A 84 27.87 3.19 -3.74
CA GLY A 84 28.59 2.05 -3.15
C GLY A 84 29.27 1.13 -4.18
N ARG A 85 29.06 1.37 -5.48
CA ARG A 85 29.80 0.66 -6.55
C ARG A 85 31.22 1.19 -6.71
N ASN A 86 31.45 2.43 -6.32
CA ASN A 86 32.73 3.13 -6.53
C ASN A 86 33.47 3.38 -5.22
N VAL A 87 32.77 3.28 -4.08
CA VAL A 87 33.30 3.60 -2.75
C VAL A 87 32.86 2.51 -1.79
N ASP A 88 33.82 1.96 -1.03
CA ASP A 88 33.51 1.18 0.15
C ASP A 88 33.09 2.15 1.28
N LYS A 89 31.79 2.14 1.60
CA LYS A 89 31.22 3.07 2.57
C LYS A 89 31.49 2.67 4.02
N PHE A 90 31.99 1.45 4.27
CA PHE A 90 32.18 0.95 5.63
C PHE A 90 33.63 0.70 6.00
N ALA A 91 34.57 0.69 5.05
CA ALA A 91 36.01 0.44 5.30
C ALA A 91 36.59 1.19 6.52
N ASP A 92 36.31 2.49 6.65
CA ASP A 92 36.81 3.35 7.75
C ASP A 92 35.67 3.96 8.59
N PHE A 93 34.47 3.38 8.52
CA PHE A 93 33.33 3.93 9.25
C PHE A 93 33.27 3.33 10.66
N ALA A 94 33.63 4.12 11.68
CA ALA A 94 33.84 3.61 13.04
C ALA A 94 32.54 3.30 13.82
N ASN A 95 31.46 4.05 13.57
CA ASN A 95 30.26 4.04 14.41
C ASN A 95 29.24 2.99 13.95
N VAL A 96 29.69 1.74 13.77
CA VAL A 96 28.86 0.61 13.35
C VAL A 96 29.18 -0.67 14.13
N ALA A 97 28.19 -1.53 14.23
CA ALA A 97 28.32 -2.89 14.76
C ALA A 97 27.48 -3.85 13.91
N ARG A 98 27.64 -5.16 14.13
CA ARG A 98 26.95 -6.23 13.40
C ARG A 98 25.76 -6.73 14.21
N SER A 99 24.59 -6.82 13.59
CA SER A 99 23.41 -7.48 14.16
C SER A 99 23.47 -9.00 13.98
N GLU A 100 22.49 -9.72 14.52
CA GLU A 100 22.43 -11.20 14.44
C GLU A 100 22.41 -11.74 13.00
N ASN A 101 21.79 -11.01 12.06
CA ASN A 101 21.78 -11.38 10.64
C ASN A 101 23.09 -11.03 9.90
N GLY A 102 24.12 -10.56 10.62
CA GLY A 102 25.43 -10.26 10.07
C GLY A 102 25.53 -8.93 9.34
N LEU A 103 24.50 -8.09 9.31
CA LEU A 103 24.53 -6.78 8.64
C LEU A 103 24.98 -5.66 9.59
N TYR A 104 25.57 -4.59 9.03
CA TYR A 104 25.92 -3.42 9.83
C TYR A 104 24.68 -2.63 10.28
N TYR A 105 24.69 -2.13 11.50
CA TYR A 105 23.80 -1.08 11.99
C TYR A 105 24.62 0.04 12.64
N LEU A 106 24.03 1.24 12.75
CA LEU A 106 24.69 2.40 13.37
C LEU A 106 24.65 2.30 14.89
N THR A 107 25.80 2.48 15.55
CA THR A 107 25.88 2.56 17.02
C THR A 107 25.69 3.98 17.54
N GLU A 108 25.90 4.99 16.70
CA GLU A 108 25.67 6.40 17.01
C GLU A 108 24.83 7.08 15.91
N GLY A 109 24.04 8.08 16.29
CA GLY A 109 23.18 8.82 15.37
C GLY A 109 21.92 8.05 14.93
N ALA A 110 21.60 6.95 15.62
CA ALA A 110 20.37 6.17 15.43
C ALA A 110 19.69 5.86 16.77
N ASN A 111 18.36 5.80 16.76
CA ASN A 111 17.54 5.39 17.92
C ASN A 111 17.47 3.88 18.10
N GLY A 112 17.66 3.14 17.02
CA GLY A 112 17.59 1.70 17.01
C GLY A 112 17.74 1.16 15.61
N TYR A 113 17.87 -0.15 15.52
CA TYR A 113 17.86 -0.87 14.26
C TYR A 113 16.81 -1.97 14.25
N ILE A 114 16.41 -2.35 13.04
CA ILE A 114 15.46 -3.44 12.79
C ILE A 114 16.08 -4.33 11.70
N SER A 115 16.22 -5.61 12.01
CA SER A 115 16.68 -6.65 11.07
C SER A 115 15.48 -7.32 10.41
N CYS A 116 15.55 -7.53 9.10
CA CYS A 116 14.46 -8.11 8.34
C CYS A 116 14.93 -9.19 7.36
N LYS A 117 14.03 -10.15 7.13
CA LYS A 117 14.11 -11.12 6.02
C LYS A 117 12.96 -10.86 5.05
N VAL A 118 13.27 -10.66 3.77
CA VAL A 118 12.29 -10.43 2.71
C VAL A 118 11.37 -11.64 2.57
N VAL A 119 10.07 -11.41 2.65
CA VAL A 119 9.00 -12.40 2.45
C VAL A 119 8.17 -12.12 1.21
N ASN A 120 8.19 -10.90 0.71
CA ASN A 120 7.53 -10.53 -0.54
C ASN A 120 8.24 -9.33 -1.19
N SER A 121 8.12 -9.19 -2.50
CA SER A 121 8.59 -8.03 -3.25
C SER A 121 7.64 -7.68 -4.38
N MET A 122 7.47 -6.39 -4.64
CA MET A 122 6.65 -5.88 -5.74
C MET A 122 7.45 -4.89 -6.57
N ASP A 123 7.38 -5.03 -7.89
CA ASP A 123 7.98 -4.12 -8.84
C ASP A 123 7.13 -2.84 -8.97
N LEU A 124 7.72 -1.68 -8.70
CA LEU A 124 7.09 -0.35 -8.85
C LEU A 124 7.73 0.45 -10.00
N THR A 125 8.23 -0.25 -11.01
CA THR A 125 8.97 0.28 -12.16
C THR A 125 10.34 0.85 -11.77
N SER A 126 10.36 2.01 -11.12
CA SER A 126 11.59 2.72 -10.72
C SER A 126 12.20 2.18 -9.42
N HIS A 127 11.34 1.61 -8.57
CA HIS A 127 11.70 1.05 -7.27
C HIS A 127 11.22 -0.39 -7.18
N THR A 128 11.76 -1.12 -6.21
CA THR A 128 11.14 -2.35 -5.71
C THR A 128 10.69 -2.10 -4.28
N LEU A 129 9.43 -2.44 -4.00
CA LEU A 129 8.90 -2.50 -2.64
C LEU A 129 9.22 -3.86 -2.07
N PHE A 130 10.02 -3.92 -1.01
CA PHE A 130 10.29 -5.14 -0.26
C PHE A 130 9.46 -5.16 1.01
N ILE A 131 8.81 -6.29 1.29
CA ILE A 131 8.18 -6.59 2.57
C ILE A 131 9.07 -7.57 3.31
N GLY A 132 9.61 -7.14 4.45
CA GLY A 132 10.42 -7.96 5.34
C GLY A 132 9.65 -8.37 6.58
N GLU A 133 9.77 -9.64 6.98
CA GLU A 133 9.45 -10.09 8.33
C GLU A 133 10.57 -9.64 9.28
N VAL A 134 10.21 -9.04 10.41
CA VAL A 134 11.17 -8.57 11.41
C VAL A 134 11.70 -9.75 12.21
N THR A 135 13.03 -9.91 12.25
CA THR A 135 13.71 -11.02 12.92
C THR A 135 14.43 -10.60 14.19
N ASP A 136 14.88 -9.35 14.27
CA ASP A 136 15.60 -8.78 15.42
C ASP A 136 15.42 -7.25 15.43
N GLY A 137 15.61 -6.61 16.58
CA GLY A 137 15.60 -5.17 16.70
C GLY A 137 15.97 -4.69 18.10
N VAL A 138 16.77 -3.64 18.16
CA VAL A 138 17.30 -3.09 19.42
C VAL A 138 17.09 -1.58 19.45
N VAL A 139 16.64 -1.07 20.60
CA VAL A 139 16.64 0.36 20.92
C VAL A 139 18.01 0.73 21.48
N LEU A 140 18.64 1.72 20.86
CA LEU A 140 19.96 2.24 21.20
C LEU A 140 19.89 3.60 21.91
N SER A 141 18.83 4.37 21.68
CA SER A 141 18.68 5.75 22.15
C SER A 141 17.21 6.19 22.16
N GLU A 142 16.87 7.09 23.08
CA GLU A 142 15.55 7.73 23.23
C GLU A 142 15.50 9.15 22.62
N ARG A 143 16.50 9.52 21.81
CA ARG A 143 16.52 10.83 21.16
C ARG A 143 15.40 10.95 20.13
N PRO A 144 14.97 12.17 19.75
CA PRO A 144 13.97 12.32 18.69
C PRO A 144 14.45 11.74 17.35
N SER A 145 13.58 11.00 16.67
CA SER A 145 13.87 10.49 15.32
C SER A 145 13.89 11.63 14.30
N CYS A 146 14.82 11.54 13.35
CA CYS A 146 14.92 12.47 12.22
C CYS A 146 13.76 12.21 11.26
N THR A 147 12.94 13.24 11.02
CA THR A 147 11.94 13.21 9.94
C THR A 147 12.54 13.80 8.67
N TYR A 148 12.00 13.40 7.52
CA TYR A 148 12.40 13.98 6.24
C TYR A 148 12.16 15.50 6.18
N ALA A 149 11.08 15.96 6.83
CA ALA A 149 10.80 17.39 6.98
C ALA A 149 11.92 18.09 7.76
N TYR A 150 12.30 17.56 8.93
CA TYR A 150 13.38 18.08 9.77
C TYR A 150 14.73 18.10 9.04
N TYR A 151 15.05 17.04 8.30
CA TYR A 151 16.26 17.03 7.48
C TYR A 151 16.29 18.15 6.45
N GLN A 152 15.19 18.42 5.75
CA GLN A 152 15.13 19.49 4.74
C GLN A 152 15.20 20.89 5.36
N SER A 153 14.68 21.08 6.58
CA SER A 153 14.67 22.37 7.26
C SER A 153 15.96 22.69 7.99
N ASP A 154 16.53 21.72 8.73
CA ASP A 154 17.52 21.96 9.79
C ASP A 154 18.88 21.27 9.54
N ILE A 155 18.90 20.10 8.89
CA ILE A 155 20.14 19.33 8.70
C ILE A 155 20.79 19.60 7.34
N LYS A 156 19.99 19.61 6.28
CA LYS A 156 20.47 19.81 4.92
C LYS A 156 20.99 21.23 4.78
N GLN A 157 22.27 21.35 4.45
CA GLN A 157 22.89 22.64 4.17
C GLN A 157 22.16 23.30 2.98
N LYS A 158 21.45 24.39 3.26
CA LYS A 158 20.82 25.20 2.21
C LYS A 158 21.92 25.98 1.49
N PRO A 159 21.96 25.99 0.15
CA PRO A 159 22.77 26.98 -0.55
C PRO A 159 22.39 28.38 -0.04
N ALA A 160 23.39 29.26 0.10
CA ALA A 160 23.18 30.59 0.67
C ALA A 160 22.00 31.29 -0.06
N PRO A 161 20.99 31.81 0.67
CA PRO A 161 19.83 32.40 0.04
C PRO A 161 20.22 33.70 -0.67
N VAL A 162 19.83 33.82 -1.94
CA VAL A 162 19.73 35.13 -2.58
C VAL A 162 18.49 35.80 -1.98
N LYS A 163 18.70 36.80 -1.11
CA LYS A 163 17.62 37.56 -0.46
C LYS A 163 16.76 38.26 -1.52
N LYS A 164 15.43 38.09 -1.47
CA LYS A 164 14.47 38.94 -2.19
C LYS A 164 13.44 39.47 -1.18
N LYS A 165 13.13 40.77 -1.26
CA LYS A 165 12.17 41.50 -0.40
C LYS A 165 10.73 41.33 -0.92
N GLY A 166 9.72 41.44 -0.04
CA GLY A 166 8.30 41.39 -0.41
C GLY A 166 7.35 42.01 0.62
N TRP A 167 6.06 42.09 0.30
CA TRP A 167 5.02 42.78 1.09
C TRP A 167 3.91 41.83 1.52
N VAL A 168 3.36 41.99 2.74
CA VAL A 168 2.29 41.14 3.30
C VAL A 168 1.11 41.97 3.77
N CYS A 169 -0.10 41.60 3.35
CA CYS A 169 -1.34 42.23 3.78
C CYS A 169 -1.61 41.92 5.26
N SER A 170 -1.63 42.95 6.11
CA SER A 170 -1.92 42.87 7.54
C SER A 170 -3.36 42.43 7.87
N VAL A 171 -4.29 42.55 6.91
CA VAL A 171 -5.70 42.21 7.10
C VAL A 171 -5.97 40.72 6.84
N CYS A 172 -5.33 40.11 5.84
CA CYS A 172 -5.66 38.75 5.41
C CYS A 172 -4.45 37.82 5.17
N GLY A 173 -3.23 38.34 5.25
CA GLY A 173 -2.00 37.56 5.07
C GLY A 173 -1.55 37.36 3.62
N TYR A 174 -2.22 37.94 2.62
CA TYR A 174 -1.80 37.85 1.21
C TYR A 174 -0.39 38.42 0.99
N VAL A 175 0.45 37.69 0.24
CA VAL A 175 1.85 38.05 -0.04
C VAL A 175 2.01 38.55 -1.47
N HIS A 176 2.65 39.71 -1.63
CA HIS A 176 3.08 40.26 -2.90
C HIS A 176 4.60 40.18 -3.04
N GLU A 177 5.08 39.54 -4.11
CA GLU A 177 6.49 39.35 -4.39
C GLU A 177 7.02 40.49 -5.29
N GLY A 178 7.92 41.32 -4.77
CA GLY A 178 8.51 42.46 -5.48
C GLY A 178 9.08 43.50 -4.51
N GLU A 179 10.12 44.24 -4.92
CA GLU A 179 10.68 45.33 -4.12
C GLU A 179 9.72 46.54 -4.06
N ASP A 180 8.97 46.78 -5.14
CA ASP A 180 8.02 47.88 -5.28
C ASP A 180 6.57 47.38 -5.45
N MET A 181 5.62 48.11 -4.87
CA MET A 181 4.18 47.87 -5.00
C MET A 181 3.50 49.12 -5.58
N PRO A 182 2.68 49.01 -6.64
CA PRO A 182 1.93 50.14 -7.19
C PRO A 182 1.01 50.81 -6.16
N ASP A 183 0.84 52.14 -6.21
CA ASP A 183 0.03 52.88 -5.23
C ASP A 183 -1.47 52.56 -5.29
N ASP A 184 -1.94 52.05 -6.42
CA ASP A 184 -3.30 51.60 -6.68
C ASP A 184 -3.49 50.09 -6.44
N PHE A 185 -2.49 49.40 -5.87
CA PHE A 185 -2.56 47.96 -5.65
C PHE A 185 -3.64 47.61 -4.62
N ILE A 186 -4.57 46.74 -5.02
CA ILE A 186 -5.67 46.24 -4.20
C ILE A 186 -5.43 44.76 -3.91
N CYS A 187 -5.46 44.40 -2.63
CA CYS A 187 -5.34 43.01 -2.19
C CYS A 187 -6.38 42.14 -2.91
N PRO A 188 -5.98 41.09 -3.65
CA PRO A 188 -6.91 40.26 -4.40
C PRO A 188 -7.86 39.48 -3.49
N ILE A 189 -7.47 39.22 -2.23
CA ILE A 189 -8.25 38.47 -1.24
C ILE A 189 -9.25 39.37 -0.50
N CYS A 190 -8.78 40.37 0.24
CA CYS A 190 -9.68 41.19 1.07
C CYS A 190 -10.13 42.51 0.44
N LYS A 191 -9.62 42.89 -0.74
CA LYS A 191 -9.94 44.13 -1.46
C LYS A 191 -9.52 45.44 -0.77
N HIS A 192 -8.66 45.35 0.24
CA HIS A 192 -8.04 46.51 0.87
C HIS A 192 -6.86 47.02 0.05
N GLY A 193 -6.60 48.33 0.13
CA GLY A 193 -5.53 48.99 -0.62
C GLY A 193 -4.14 48.77 -0.01
N LYS A 194 -3.11 49.28 -0.70
CA LYS A 194 -1.69 49.21 -0.33
C LYS A 194 -1.39 49.63 1.12
N GLN A 195 -2.17 50.53 1.72
CA GLN A 195 -1.96 50.97 3.09
C GLN A 195 -1.99 49.83 4.12
N ASP A 196 -2.67 48.74 3.78
CA ASP A 196 -2.81 47.58 4.65
C ASP A 196 -1.71 46.52 4.40
N PHE A 197 -0.68 46.83 3.61
CA PHE A 197 0.48 45.96 3.36
C PHE A 197 1.74 46.41 4.11
N VAL A 198 2.41 45.45 4.72
CA VAL A 198 3.64 45.64 5.50
C VAL A 198 4.80 44.95 4.78
N LEU A 199 5.89 45.68 4.54
CA LEU A 199 7.12 45.13 3.99
C LEU A 199 7.74 44.16 5.00
N THR A 200 8.08 42.94 4.58
CA THR A 200 8.70 41.94 5.46
C THR A 200 9.76 41.12 4.73
N ASP A 201 10.78 40.75 5.48
CA ASP A 201 11.86 39.86 5.03
C ASP A 201 11.56 38.38 5.32
N ALA A 202 10.37 38.06 5.86
CA ALA A 202 9.96 36.69 6.20
C ALA A 202 8.43 36.52 6.13
N VAL A 203 7.95 35.51 5.38
CA VAL A 203 6.52 35.15 5.37
C VAL A 203 6.33 33.64 5.45
N SER A 204 5.53 33.18 6.43
CA SER A 204 5.04 31.80 6.56
C SER A 204 3.60 31.80 7.09
N GLU A 205 2.74 30.94 6.52
CA GLU A 205 1.30 30.81 6.84
C GLU A 205 1.03 29.78 7.96
N ALA A 206 0.12 30.08 8.90
CA ALA A 206 -0.61 29.07 9.68
C ALA A 206 -1.95 29.61 10.24
N LYS A 207 -2.99 28.75 10.25
CA LYS A 207 -4.31 28.95 10.88
C LYS A 207 -4.60 27.80 11.88
N PRO A 208 -5.23 28.04 13.05
CA PRO A 208 -5.63 26.97 13.96
C PRO A 208 -7.12 26.55 13.84
N ALA A 209 -7.41 25.32 14.28
CA ALA A 209 -8.72 24.66 14.32
C ALA A 209 -9.30 24.57 15.75
N PRO A 210 -10.64 24.42 15.96
CA PRO A 210 -11.22 24.11 17.26
C PRO A 210 -11.77 22.69 17.41
N ALA A 211 -11.90 22.29 18.69
CA ALA A 211 -12.13 20.95 19.24
C ALA A 211 -13.61 20.53 19.36
N ALA A 212 -13.82 19.23 19.57
CA ALA A 212 -15.10 18.50 19.63
C ALA A 212 -15.68 18.34 21.06
N ALA A 213 -17.00 18.11 21.17
CA ALA A 213 -17.63 17.60 22.40
C ALA A 213 -18.94 16.80 22.18
N ALA A 214 -18.98 15.62 22.83
CA ALA A 214 -20.04 14.86 23.52
C ALA A 214 -21.41 14.49 22.90
N ALA A 215 -21.89 13.29 23.30
CA ALA A 215 -22.94 12.47 22.70
C ALA A 215 -24.39 12.85 23.04
N SER A 216 -25.25 12.69 22.03
CA SER A 216 -26.71 12.94 22.02
C SER A 216 -27.33 12.10 20.87
N ASP A 217 -28.66 12.02 20.81
CA ASP A 217 -29.40 11.20 19.83
C ASP A 217 -28.91 11.39 18.39
N LYS A 218 -28.86 10.30 17.60
CA LYS A 218 -28.34 10.33 16.24
C LYS A 218 -29.43 10.56 15.20
N TRP A 219 -29.26 11.61 14.40
CA TRP A 219 -30.09 11.93 13.24
C TRP A 219 -29.25 11.84 11.98
N VAL A 220 -29.69 11.04 11.00
CA VAL A 220 -28.95 10.84 9.75
C VAL A 220 -29.67 11.55 8.61
N CYS A 221 -28.95 12.42 7.90
CA CYS A 221 -29.46 13.08 6.69
C CYS A 221 -29.54 12.06 5.54
N LYS A 222 -30.73 11.80 5.00
CA LYS A 222 -30.96 10.88 3.88
C LYS A 222 -30.38 11.34 2.54
N VAL A 223 -29.99 12.61 2.43
CA VAL A 223 -29.44 13.17 1.18
C VAL A 223 -27.92 12.97 1.08
N CYS A 224 -27.20 13.05 2.20
CA CYS A 224 -25.73 13.06 2.19
C CYS A 224 -25.07 12.22 3.28
N GLY A 225 -25.84 11.58 4.16
CA GLY A 225 -25.31 10.75 5.25
C GLY A 225 -24.78 11.52 6.46
N TYR A 226 -24.87 12.87 6.49
CA TYR A 226 -24.44 13.65 7.67
C TYR A 226 -25.17 13.17 8.93
N VAL A 227 -24.40 12.82 9.96
CA VAL A 227 -24.89 12.39 11.26
C VAL A 227 -24.84 13.58 12.22
N HIS A 228 -26.00 14.04 12.67
CA HIS A 228 -26.11 14.99 13.75
C HIS A 228 -26.29 14.23 15.06
N ASN A 229 -25.45 14.53 16.05
CA ASN A 229 -25.69 14.11 17.43
C ASN A 229 -26.39 15.30 18.12
N GLY A 230 -27.67 15.14 18.46
CA GLY A 230 -28.49 16.16 19.12
C GLY A 230 -29.86 15.61 19.53
N ALA A 231 -30.49 16.17 20.56
CA ALA A 231 -31.83 15.75 20.98
C ALA A 231 -32.88 15.87 19.85
N GLU A 232 -32.66 16.78 18.92
CA GLU A 232 -33.54 17.07 17.77
C GLU A 232 -32.72 17.16 16.47
N ALA A 233 -33.35 16.91 15.32
CA ALA A 233 -32.73 17.11 14.02
C ALA A 233 -32.39 18.59 13.77
N PRO A 234 -31.26 18.91 13.10
CA PRO A 234 -30.94 20.29 12.78
C PRO A 234 -31.93 20.85 11.75
N ALA A 235 -32.25 22.14 11.85
CA ALA A 235 -33.16 22.84 10.93
C ALA A 235 -32.72 22.72 9.45
N GLU A 236 -31.41 22.75 9.21
CA GLU A 236 -30.77 22.51 7.92
C GLU A 236 -29.52 21.65 8.09
N CYS A 237 -29.28 20.77 7.13
CA CYS A 237 -28.05 20.00 7.06
C CYS A 237 -26.84 20.93 6.83
N PRO A 238 -25.81 20.92 7.69
CA PRO A 238 -24.64 21.77 7.51
C PRO A 238 -23.83 21.44 6.25
N VAL A 239 -23.97 20.20 5.73
CA VAL A 239 -23.26 19.71 4.55
C VAL A 239 -24.02 20.03 3.26
N CYS A 240 -25.24 19.51 3.11
CA CYS A 240 -25.99 19.60 1.85
C CYS A 240 -27.14 20.61 1.84
N LYS A 241 -27.36 21.34 2.95
CA LYS A 241 -28.45 22.31 3.13
C LYS A 241 -29.86 21.74 2.97
N ALA A 242 -30.01 20.41 2.95
CA ALA A 242 -31.31 19.77 3.02
C ALA A 242 -32.02 20.16 4.33
N ASN A 243 -33.32 20.45 4.24
CA ASN A 243 -34.11 20.83 5.40
C ASN A 243 -34.27 19.67 6.41
N ALA A 244 -34.72 19.99 7.62
CA ALA A 244 -34.93 19.05 8.72
C ALA A 244 -35.78 17.81 8.34
N SER A 245 -36.70 17.91 7.37
CA SER A 245 -37.54 16.78 6.93
C SER A 245 -36.75 15.63 6.31
N LYS A 246 -35.48 15.87 5.93
CA LYS A 246 -34.59 14.84 5.35
C LYS A 246 -33.73 14.14 6.39
N PHE A 247 -33.93 14.41 7.69
CA PHE A 247 -33.27 13.71 8.78
C PHE A 247 -34.18 12.64 9.36
N GLU A 248 -33.65 11.43 9.51
CA GLU A 248 -34.32 10.36 10.26
C GLU A 248 -33.55 10.06 11.54
N LYS A 249 -34.30 9.89 12.63
CA LYS A 249 -33.75 9.43 13.91
C LYS A 249 -33.34 7.98 13.75
N GLN A 250 -32.09 7.67 14.05
CA GLN A 250 -31.61 6.30 13.99
C GLN A 250 -32.06 5.56 15.26
N SER A 251 -33.10 4.74 15.15
CA SER A 251 -33.55 3.84 16.22
C SER A 251 -33.80 2.44 15.66
N GLY A 252 -33.16 1.43 16.22
CA GLY A 252 -33.29 0.02 15.81
C GLY A 252 -32.06 -0.55 15.11
N GLU A 253 -32.18 -1.80 14.66
CA GLU A 253 -31.14 -2.52 13.91
C GLU A 253 -30.87 -1.87 12.54
N PHE A 254 -29.62 -1.98 12.08
CA PHE A 254 -29.19 -1.43 10.81
C PHE A 254 -29.80 -2.22 9.64
N VAL A 255 -30.59 -1.56 8.80
CA VAL A 255 -31.05 -2.11 7.52
C VAL A 255 -30.32 -1.37 6.40
N TRP A 256 -29.55 -2.09 5.58
CA TRP A 256 -28.81 -1.53 4.46
C TRP A 256 -29.66 -1.61 3.19
N ALA A 257 -30.01 -0.46 2.61
CA ALA A 257 -30.89 -0.40 1.44
C ALA A 257 -30.30 -1.02 0.16
N ALA A 258 -29.01 -1.34 0.15
CA ALA A 258 -28.28 -1.92 -0.98
C ALA A 258 -27.30 -2.98 -0.48
N GLU A 259 -27.80 -3.94 0.31
CA GLU A 259 -27.02 -5.12 0.67
C GLU A 259 -26.72 -5.94 -0.60
N HIS A 260 -25.48 -6.40 -0.73
CA HIS A 260 -25.07 -7.24 -1.85
C HIS A 260 -25.60 -8.66 -1.63
N THR A 261 -26.43 -9.15 -2.55
CA THR A 261 -27.08 -10.45 -2.44
C THR A 261 -26.52 -11.41 -3.47
N VAL A 262 -25.99 -12.55 -3.01
CA VAL A 262 -25.61 -13.66 -3.87
C VAL A 262 -26.87 -14.34 -4.40
N GLY A 263 -26.91 -14.64 -5.70
CA GLY A 263 -28.04 -15.28 -6.36
C GLY A 263 -29.15 -14.32 -6.75
N VAL A 264 -28.86 -13.03 -6.95
CA VAL A 264 -29.89 -12.04 -7.36
C VAL A 264 -30.58 -12.38 -8.69
N ALA A 265 -29.95 -13.21 -9.54
CA ALA A 265 -30.57 -13.69 -10.77
C ALA A 265 -31.60 -14.81 -10.55
N GLN A 266 -31.69 -15.41 -9.36
CA GLN A 266 -32.65 -16.49 -9.09
C GLN A 266 -34.09 -16.04 -9.36
N GLY A 267 -34.78 -16.74 -10.26
CA GLY A 267 -36.12 -16.39 -10.72
C GLY A 267 -36.17 -15.49 -11.97
N ALA A 268 -35.02 -15.13 -12.54
CA ALA A 268 -34.96 -14.54 -13.88
C ALA A 268 -35.38 -15.56 -14.97
N PRO A 269 -35.78 -15.09 -16.16
CA PRO A 269 -36.09 -15.98 -17.29
C PRO A 269 -34.94 -16.93 -17.62
N GLU A 270 -35.24 -18.18 -17.98
CA GLU A 270 -34.21 -19.21 -18.24
C GLU A 270 -33.20 -18.78 -19.31
N GLU A 271 -33.63 -18.07 -20.36
CA GLU A 271 -32.72 -17.52 -21.38
C GLU A 271 -31.64 -16.60 -20.80
N ILE A 272 -31.99 -15.81 -19.78
CA ILE A 272 -31.04 -14.95 -19.07
C ILE A 272 -30.12 -15.80 -18.20
N ILE A 273 -30.66 -16.79 -17.49
CA ILE A 273 -29.85 -17.71 -16.66
C ILE A 273 -28.83 -18.49 -17.52
N GLU A 274 -29.27 -19.05 -18.65
CA GLU A 274 -28.41 -19.73 -19.61
C GLU A 274 -27.35 -18.78 -20.16
N GLY A 275 -27.72 -17.54 -20.50
CA GLY A 275 -26.78 -16.50 -20.91
C GLY A 275 -25.73 -16.24 -19.83
N LEU A 276 -26.13 -16.08 -18.57
CA LEU A 276 -25.21 -15.84 -17.45
C LEU A 276 -24.28 -17.03 -17.23
N ARG A 277 -24.78 -18.28 -17.30
CA ARG A 277 -23.96 -19.50 -17.20
C ARG A 277 -22.97 -19.61 -18.36
N ALA A 278 -23.39 -19.30 -19.58
CA ALA A 278 -22.53 -19.32 -20.76
C ALA A 278 -21.41 -18.28 -20.64
N ASN A 279 -21.71 -17.07 -20.18
CA ASN A 279 -20.69 -16.06 -19.92
C ASN A 279 -19.75 -16.49 -18.79
N PHE A 280 -20.27 -16.98 -17.65
CA PHE A 280 -19.43 -17.53 -16.57
C PHE A 280 -18.41 -18.56 -17.09
N MET A 281 -18.86 -19.51 -17.90
CA MET A 281 -18.00 -20.53 -18.50
C MET A 281 -17.02 -19.95 -19.52
N GLY A 282 -17.46 -18.97 -20.32
CA GLY A 282 -16.62 -18.23 -21.27
C GLY A 282 -15.46 -17.55 -20.55
N GLU A 283 -15.77 -16.70 -19.56
CA GLU A 283 -14.76 -15.95 -18.82
C GLU A 283 -13.79 -16.88 -18.08
N CYS A 284 -14.27 -17.96 -17.42
CA CYS A 284 -13.40 -18.96 -16.80
C CYS A 284 -12.43 -19.61 -17.81
N THR A 285 -12.86 -19.79 -19.06
CA THR A 285 -12.03 -20.35 -20.12
C THR A 285 -10.97 -19.33 -20.57
N GLU A 286 -11.36 -18.06 -20.71
CA GLU A 286 -10.43 -16.97 -21.07
C GLU A 286 -9.31 -16.81 -20.04
N VAL A 287 -9.61 -16.91 -18.75
CA VAL A 287 -8.59 -16.90 -17.68
C VAL A 287 -7.50 -17.94 -17.95
N GLY A 288 -7.89 -19.18 -18.21
CA GLY A 288 -6.94 -20.27 -18.49
C GLY A 288 -6.16 -20.04 -19.79
N MET A 289 -6.82 -19.52 -20.83
CA MET A 289 -6.21 -19.19 -22.11
C MET A 289 -5.16 -18.09 -21.99
N TYR A 290 -5.50 -16.96 -21.35
CA TYR A 290 -4.57 -15.84 -21.19
C TYR A 290 -3.36 -16.22 -20.34
N LEU A 291 -3.54 -16.96 -19.24
CA LEU A 291 -2.40 -17.46 -18.46
C LEU A 291 -1.50 -18.42 -19.26
N ALA A 292 -2.08 -19.26 -20.12
CA ALA A 292 -1.30 -20.11 -21.00
C ALA A 292 -0.54 -19.29 -22.05
N MET A 293 -1.18 -18.29 -22.65
CA MET A 293 -0.55 -17.35 -23.60
C MET A 293 0.57 -16.54 -22.94
N ALA A 294 0.39 -16.10 -21.70
CA ALA A 294 1.42 -15.41 -20.93
C ALA A 294 2.68 -16.27 -20.76
N ARG A 295 2.51 -17.56 -20.41
CA ARG A 295 3.62 -18.51 -20.30
C ARG A 295 4.36 -18.70 -21.63
N VAL A 296 3.67 -18.63 -22.76
CA VAL A 296 4.31 -18.66 -24.09
C VAL A 296 5.11 -17.39 -24.32
N ALA A 297 4.49 -16.21 -24.13
CA ALA A 297 5.15 -14.92 -24.32
C ALA A 297 6.43 -14.77 -23.48
N HIS A 298 6.40 -15.21 -22.22
CA HIS A 298 7.59 -15.22 -21.35
C HIS A 298 8.72 -16.11 -21.88
N ARG A 299 8.39 -17.30 -22.42
CA ARG A 299 9.40 -18.21 -23.01
C ARG A 299 9.99 -17.66 -24.30
N GLU A 300 9.22 -16.89 -25.06
CA GLU A 300 9.68 -16.22 -26.27
C GLU A 300 10.46 -14.94 -25.99
N GLY A 301 10.52 -14.49 -24.73
CA GLY A 301 11.24 -13.29 -24.33
C GLY A 301 10.46 -11.99 -24.49
N TYR A 302 9.12 -12.05 -24.47
CA TYR A 302 8.22 -10.89 -24.49
C TYR A 302 7.55 -10.67 -23.12
N PRO A 303 8.29 -10.17 -22.11
CA PRO A 303 7.77 -10.04 -20.74
C PRO A 303 6.59 -9.07 -20.64
N GLU A 304 6.59 -7.95 -21.36
CA GLU A 304 5.49 -6.97 -21.33
C GLU A 304 4.17 -7.56 -21.84
N ILE A 305 4.23 -8.37 -22.90
CA ILE A 305 3.04 -9.07 -23.43
C ILE A 305 2.56 -10.11 -22.42
N GLY A 306 3.49 -10.87 -21.83
CA GLY A 306 3.17 -11.86 -20.79
C GLY A 306 2.49 -11.23 -19.58
N GLU A 307 3.02 -10.11 -19.08
CA GLU A 307 2.44 -9.35 -17.97
C GLU A 307 1.04 -8.81 -18.30
N TYR A 308 0.83 -8.33 -19.54
CA TYR A 308 -0.50 -7.87 -19.94
C TYR A 308 -1.52 -9.01 -20.04
N TRP A 309 -1.13 -10.19 -20.53
CA TRP A 309 -1.98 -11.39 -20.51
C TRP A 309 -2.31 -11.86 -19.11
N GLU A 310 -1.35 -11.82 -18.17
CA GLU A 310 -1.66 -12.10 -16.77
C GLU A 310 -2.67 -11.09 -16.20
N LYS A 311 -2.52 -9.81 -16.52
CA LYS A 311 -3.47 -8.77 -16.11
C LYS A 311 -4.87 -9.02 -16.69
N ALA A 312 -4.98 -9.29 -17.98
CA ALA A 312 -6.25 -9.60 -18.63
C ALA A 312 -6.91 -10.83 -18.00
N ALA A 313 -6.13 -11.88 -17.67
CA ALA A 313 -6.65 -13.04 -16.97
C ALA A 313 -7.27 -12.69 -15.60
N TYR A 314 -6.71 -11.73 -14.85
CA TYR A 314 -7.32 -11.26 -13.60
C TYR A 314 -8.58 -10.44 -13.82
N GLU A 315 -8.65 -9.66 -14.90
CA GLU A 315 -9.85 -8.92 -15.29
C GLU A 315 -11.00 -9.88 -15.67
N GLU A 316 -10.72 -10.93 -16.43
CA GLU A 316 -11.75 -11.96 -16.74
C GLU A 316 -12.12 -12.81 -15.53
N ALA A 317 -11.18 -13.08 -14.61
CA ALA A 317 -11.50 -13.75 -13.35
C ALA A 317 -12.51 -12.94 -12.51
N GLU A 318 -12.40 -11.60 -12.53
CA GLU A 318 -13.35 -10.69 -11.90
C GLU A 318 -14.72 -10.70 -12.61
N HIS A 319 -14.75 -10.78 -13.94
CA HIS A 319 -16.00 -10.96 -14.69
C HIS A 319 -16.67 -12.30 -14.34
N ALA A 320 -15.93 -13.40 -14.34
CA ALA A 320 -16.41 -14.72 -13.94
C ALA A 320 -16.95 -14.71 -12.50
N ALA A 321 -16.25 -14.07 -11.56
CA ALA A 321 -16.69 -13.96 -10.17
C ALA A 321 -18.05 -13.26 -10.05
N LYS A 322 -18.26 -12.17 -10.79
CA LYS A 322 -19.54 -11.46 -10.82
C LYS A 322 -20.67 -12.33 -11.37
N PHE A 323 -20.44 -13.05 -12.46
CA PHE A 323 -21.46 -13.97 -12.98
C PHE A 323 -21.79 -15.10 -11.99
N ALA A 324 -20.78 -15.65 -11.32
CA ALA A 324 -20.97 -16.66 -10.28
C ALA A 324 -21.81 -16.12 -9.10
N GLU A 325 -21.53 -14.89 -8.65
CA GLU A 325 -22.31 -14.23 -7.61
C GLU A 325 -23.75 -13.92 -8.05
N LEU A 326 -23.95 -13.45 -9.28
CA LEU A 326 -25.29 -13.19 -9.81
C LEU A 326 -26.14 -14.47 -9.84
N LEU A 327 -25.54 -15.59 -10.29
CA LEU A 327 -26.19 -16.89 -10.36
C LEU A 327 -26.42 -17.50 -8.96
N GLY A 328 -25.43 -17.43 -8.08
CA GLY A 328 -25.47 -18.06 -6.76
C GLY A 328 -25.52 -19.59 -6.80
N GLU A 329 -25.09 -20.21 -7.91
CA GLU A 329 -25.13 -21.66 -8.11
C GLU A 329 -23.89 -22.37 -7.56
N VAL A 330 -22.73 -21.70 -7.63
CA VAL A 330 -21.42 -22.23 -7.23
C VAL A 330 -20.84 -21.51 -6.00
N VAL A 331 -21.56 -20.52 -5.48
CA VAL A 331 -21.21 -19.71 -4.32
C VAL A 331 -22.47 -19.35 -3.55
N THR A 332 -22.34 -19.25 -2.23
CA THR A 332 -23.41 -18.86 -1.30
C THR A 332 -23.01 -17.58 -0.56
N ASP A 333 -23.96 -16.99 0.15
CA ASP A 333 -23.75 -15.85 1.05
C ASP A 333 -23.01 -16.23 2.35
N SER A 334 -22.76 -17.52 2.60
CA SER A 334 -22.12 -18.02 3.81
C SER A 334 -20.68 -18.48 3.55
N THR A 335 -19.71 -17.78 4.15
CA THR A 335 -18.29 -18.17 4.10
C THR A 335 -18.08 -19.60 4.63
N LYS A 336 -18.78 -19.99 5.69
CA LYS A 336 -18.71 -21.35 6.23
C LYS A 336 -19.16 -22.38 5.18
N LYS A 337 -20.31 -22.14 4.55
CA LYS A 337 -20.87 -23.06 3.56
C LYS A 337 -19.98 -23.15 2.31
N ASN A 338 -19.44 -22.01 1.85
CA ASN A 338 -18.50 -21.97 0.73
C ASN A 338 -17.23 -22.78 1.04
N LEU A 339 -16.68 -22.69 2.25
CA LEU A 339 -15.53 -23.49 2.66
C LEU A 339 -15.85 -24.99 2.68
N GLU A 340 -17.00 -25.40 3.25
CA GLU A 340 -17.46 -26.80 3.24
C GLU A 340 -17.56 -27.33 1.80
N MET A 341 -18.22 -26.57 0.91
CA MET A 341 -18.36 -26.93 -0.50
C MET A 341 -17.00 -27.08 -1.20
N ARG A 342 -16.04 -26.18 -0.93
CA ARG A 342 -14.70 -26.30 -1.52
C ARG A 342 -13.91 -27.48 -0.97
N VAL A 343 -14.02 -27.81 0.32
CA VAL A 343 -13.36 -29.00 0.88
C VAL A 343 -13.84 -30.27 0.17
N GLU A 344 -15.15 -30.41 -0.04
CA GLU A 344 -15.73 -31.55 -0.75
C GLU A 344 -15.32 -31.56 -2.23
N ALA A 345 -15.38 -30.40 -2.89
CA ALA A 345 -14.99 -30.26 -4.29
C ALA A 345 -13.51 -30.64 -4.53
N GLU A 346 -12.59 -30.16 -3.68
CA GLU A 346 -11.17 -30.47 -3.80
C GLU A 346 -10.87 -31.94 -3.52
N ASN A 347 -11.60 -32.58 -2.60
CA ASN A 347 -11.48 -34.01 -2.36
C ASN A 347 -11.86 -34.83 -3.61
N GLY A 348 -12.98 -34.47 -4.24
CA GLY A 348 -13.43 -35.09 -5.50
C GLY A 348 -12.45 -34.83 -6.65
N ALA A 349 -11.99 -33.59 -6.82
CA ALA A 349 -11.03 -33.21 -7.88
C ALA A 349 -9.69 -33.93 -7.72
N THR A 350 -9.20 -34.09 -6.48
CA THR A 350 -7.99 -34.87 -6.16
C THR A 350 -8.15 -36.32 -6.63
N ALA A 351 -9.27 -36.96 -6.31
CA ALA A 351 -9.55 -38.33 -6.72
C ALA A 351 -9.61 -38.46 -8.25
N GLY A 352 -10.38 -37.59 -8.92
CA GLY A 352 -10.50 -37.60 -10.38
C GLY A 352 -9.15 -37.41 -11.10
N LYS A 353 -8.33 -36.45 -10.65
CA LYS A 353 -6.99 -36.23 -11.22
C LYS A 353 -6.05 -37.40 -10.95
N THR A 354 -6.13 -38.03 -9.78
CA THR A 354 -5.32 -39.21 -9.45
C THR A 354 -5.64 -40.39 -10.38
N GLU A 355 -6.91 -40.63 -10.71
CA GLU A 355 -7.29 -41.66 -11.68
C GLU A 355 -6.80 -41.32 -13.09
N LEU A 356 -6.88 -40.06 -13.50
CA LEU A 356 -6.36 -39.61 -14.79
C LEU A 356 -4.82 -39.78 -14.88
N THR A 357 -4.11 -39.46 -13.81
CA THR A 357 -2.66 -39.70 -13.68
C THR A 357 -2.33 -41.19 -13.85
N LYS A 358 -3.07 -42.09 -13.20
CA LYS A 358 -2.87 -43.55 -13.35
C LYS A 358 -3.04 -43.99 -14.81
N LEU A 359 -4.08 -43.49 -15.49
CA LEU A 359 -4.33 -43.79 -16.90
C LEU A 359 -3.20 -43.28 -17.80
N ALA A 360 -2.74 -42.03 -17.59
CA ALA A 360 -1.61 -41.48 -18.33
C ALA A 360 -0.34 -42.33 -18.16
N LYS A 361 -0.09 -42.84 -16.94
CA LYS A 361 1.04 -43.74 -16.70
C LYS A 361 0.89 -45.08 -17.42
N GLN A 362 -0.29 -45.67 -17.40
CA GLN A 362 -0.58 -46.93 -18.10
C GLN A 362 -0.36 -46.82 -19.61
N LEU A 363 -0.64 -45.64 -20.18
CA LEU A 363 -0.43 -45.34 -21.61
C LEU A 363 1.00 -44.84 -21.93
N ASN A 364 1.91 -44.82 -20.95
CA ASN A 364 3.28 -44.31 -21.08
C ASN A 364 3.36 -42.85 -21.57
N LEU A 365 2.42 -42.00 -21.14
CA LEU A 365 2.37 -40.57 -21.46
C LEU A 365 3.01 -39.76 -20.33
N ASP A 366 4.32 -39.90 -20.13
CA ASP A 366 5.03 -39.42 -18.93
C ASP A 366 4.87 -37.91 -18.69
N ALA A 367 4.94 -37.06 -19.72
CA ALA A 367 4.76 -35.61 -19.58
C ALA A 367 3.36 -35.23 -19.07
N LEU A 368 2.33 -35.96 -19.49
CA LEU A 368 0.95 -35.77 -19.02
C LEU A 368 0.80 -36.29 -17.59
N HIS A 369 1.35 -37.49 -17.32
CA HIS A 369 1.36 -38.06 -15.98
C HIS A 369 1.95 -37.07 -14.97
N ASP A 370 3.15 -36.55 -15.24
CA ASP A 370 3.88 -35.72 -14.29
C ASP A 370 3.14 -34.41 -14.01
N THR A 371 2.64 -33.75 -15.07
CA THR A 371 1.88 -32.50 -14.95
C THR A 371 0.57 -32.69 -14.18
N ILE A 372 -0.21 -33.72 -14.52
CA ILE A 372 -1.52 -33.96 -13.89
C ILE A 372 -1.33 -34.43 -12.44
N HIS A 373 -0.26 -35.19 -12.16
CA HIS A 373 0.07 -35.63 -10.80
C HIS A 373 0.45 -34.44 -9.89
N GLU A 374 1.18 -33.45 -10.42
CA GLU A 374 1.44 -32.20 -9.70
C GLU A 374 0.12 -31.48 -9.38
N MET A 375 -0.78 -31.34 -10.36
CA MET A 375 -2.10 -30.76 -10.15
C MET A 375 -2.94 -31.54 -9.13
N ALA A 376 -2.87 -32.87 -9.10
CA ALA A 376 -3.55 -33.69 -8.10
C ALA A 376 -3.04 -33.41 -6.67
N ARG A 377 -1.74 -33.15 -6.51
CA ARG A 377 -1.15 -32.76 -5.22
C ARG A 377 -1.59 -31.36 -4.81
N ASP A 378 -1.74 -30.45 -5.78
CA ASP A 378 -2.27 -29.11 -5.51
C ASP A 378 -3.71 -29.16 -5.00
N GLU A 379 -4.60 -29.96 -5.59
CA GLU A 379 -5.97 -30.08 -5.06
C GLU A 379 -5.99 -30.69 -3.65
N ALA A 380 -5.13 -31.67 -3.37
CA ALA A 380 -5.00 -32.21 -2.01
C ALA A 380 -4.51 -31.13 -1.02
N ARG A 381 -3.61 -30.24 -1.45
CA ARG A 381 -3.11 -29.11 -0.66
C ARG A 381 -4.20 -28.06 -0.45
N HIS A 382 -4.95 -27.70 -1.49
CA HIS A 382 -6.10 -26.79 -1.42
C HIS A 382 -7.16 -27.31 -0.46
N GLY A 383 -7.58 -28.57 -0.60
CA GLY A 383 -8.57 -29.19 0.27
C GLY A 383 -8.14 -29.22 1.74
N LYS A 384 -6.88 -29.57 2.04
CA LYS A 384 -6.34 -29.52 3.41
C LYS A 384 -6.30 -28.11 3.98
N ALA A 385 -5.93 -27.11 3.16
CA ALA A 385 -5.92 -25.72 3.59
C ALA A 385 -7.34 -25.23 3.92
N PHE A 386 -8.33 -25.49 3.05
CA PHE A 386 -9.73 -25.13 3.30
C PHE A 386 -10.30 -25.84 4.52
N ALA A 387 -10.01 -27.13 4.72
CA ALA A 387 -10.43 -27.88 5.90
C ALA A 387 -9.83 -27.29 7.19
N GLY A 388 -8.55 -26.90 7.16
CA GLY A 388 -7.89 -26.22 8.26
C GLY A 388 -8.52 -24.86 8.59
N LEU A 389 -8.85 -24.06 7.57
CA LEU A 389 -9.53 -22.77 7.73
C LEU A 389 -10.94 -22.96 8.33
N LEU A 390 -11.71 -23.91 7.80
CA LEU A 390 -13.04 -24.24 8.31
C LEU A 390 -12.98 -24.61 9.80
N ALA A 391 -12.07 -25.50 10.18
CA ALA A 391 -11.88 -25.93 11.57
C ALA A 391 -11.36 -24.81 12.48
N ARG A 392 -10.59 -23.84 11.95
CA ARG A 392 -10.07 -22.71 12.72
C ARG A 392 -11.16 -21.69 13.06
N TYR A 393 -12.04 -21.39 12.10
CA TYR A 393 -12.97 -20.25 12.22
C TYR A 393 -14.43 -20.64 12.52
N PHE A 394 -14.86 -21.89 12.28
CA PHE A 394 -16.29 -22.25 12.29
C PHE A 394 -16.65 -23.51 13.12
N LYS A 395 -15.98 -23.69 14.27
CA LYS A 395 -16.14 -24.83 15.18
C LYS A 395 -17.57 -25.06 15.66
#